data_AF-A0A8T4X7P9-F1
#
_entry.id   AF-A0A8T4X7P9-F1
#
_cell.length_a   1.000
_cell.length_b   1.000
_cell.length_c   1.000
_cell.angle_alpha   90.00
_cell.angle_beta   90.00
_cell.angle_gamma   90.00
#
_symmetry.space_group_name_H-M   'P 1'
#
loop_
_entity.id
_entity.type
_entity.pdbx_description
1 polymer ?
#
loop_
_entity_poly.entity_id
_entity_poly.type
_entity_poly.pdbx_seq_one_letter_code
_entity_poly.pdbx_strand_id
1 'polypeptide(L)'
;MKLSIDDTRELENLLQIATSQIPKYFNLVNSTKEQWDIQNMHECILGMVLQKYIHDSGQYLTNKRIDENQPSTVENTMKLFDAGIEIFNEHISDIKRQIYEN
;
A
#
# COMPACT_ATOMS: atom_id res chain seq x y z
N MET A 1 -6.12 1.87 -18.29
CA MET A 1 -5.84 3.28 -18.00
C MET A 1 -4.33 3.39 -17.88
N LYS A 2 -3.71 4.36 -18.54
CA LYS A 2 -2.27 4.62 -18.35
C LYS A 2 -2.16 5.66 -17.25
N LEU A 3 -1.47 5.36 -16.16
CA LEU A 3 -1.23 6.33 -15.10
C LEU A 3 -0.52 7.55 -15.68
N SER A 4 -0.98 8.74 -15.30
CA SER A 4 -0.23 9.96 -15.58
C SER A 4 0.99 10.03 -14.66
N ILE A 5 1.94 10.91 -14.97
CA ILE A 5 3.08 11.17 -14.09
C ILE A 5 2.60 11.67 -12.71
N ASP A 6 1.54 12.48 -12.69
CA ASP A 6 0.95 12.96 -11.44
C ASP A 6 0.32 11.82 -10.63
N ASP A 7 -0.31 10.85 -11.29
CA ASP A 7 -0.87 9.68 -10.60
C ASP A 7 0.22 8.83 -10.00
N THR A 8 1.29 8.55 -10.76
CA THR A 8 2.44 7.80 -10.25
C THR A 8 3.04 8.49 -9.03
N ARG A 9 3.27 9.80 -9.11
CA ARG A 9 3.80 10.58 -7.98
C ARG A 9 2.88 10.54 -6.76
N GLU A 10 1.57 10.63 -6.96
CA GLU A 10 0.62 10.57 -5.85
C GLU A 10 0.59 9.17 -5.22
N LEU A 11 0.65 8.12 -6.02
CA LEU A 11 0.75 6.75 -5.52
C LEU A 11 2.06 6.52 -4.75
N GLU A 12 3.19 7.06 -5.22
CA GLU A 12 4.46 7.05 -4.49
C GLU A 12 4.35 7.81 -3.15
N ASN A 13 3.69 8.98 -3.12
CA ASN A 13 3.44 9.72 -1.88
C ASN A 13 2.60 8.90 -0.88
N LEU A 14 1.54 8.23 -1.36
CA LEU A 14 0.71 7.36 -0.52
C LEU A 14 1.50 6.16 0.01
N LEU A 15 2.41 5.61 -0.79
CA LEU A 15 3.33 4.56 -0.34
C LEU A 15 4.30 5.07 0.73
N GLN A 16 4.84 6.28 0.56
CA GLN A 16 5.68 6.92 1.56
C GLN A 16 4.93 7.15 2.88
N ILE A 17 3.65 7.53 2.81
CA ILE A 17 2.80 7.65 3.98
C ILE A 17 2.60 6.29 4.65
N ALA A 18 2.28 5.24 3.90
CA ALA A 18 2.09 3.90 4.46
C ALA A 18 3.37 3.35 5.13
N THR A 19 4.52 3.52 4.48
CA THR A 19 5.84 3.11 5.02
C THR A 19 6.26 3.91 6.25
N SER A 20 5.92 5.20 6.32
CA SER A 20 6.21 6.01 7.52
C SER A 20 5.51 5.50 8.80
N GLN A 21 4.50 4.62 8.66
CA GLN A 21 3.79 4.02 9.80
C GLN A 21 4.47 2.76 10.36
N ILE A 22 5.54 2.25 9.72
CA ILE A 22 6.25 1.03 10.17
C ILE A 22 6.55 1.01 11.68
N PRO A 23 7.11 2.07 12.30
CA PRO A 23 7.39 2.05 13.74
C PRO A 23 6.12 1.87 14.60
N LYS A 24 4.99 2.45 14.17
CA LYS A 24 3.70 2.28 14.87
C LYS A 24 3.16 0.87 14.72
N TYR A 25 3.34 0.25 13.55
CA TYR A 25 2.96 -1.13 13.33
C TYR A 25 3.78 -2.07 14.22
N PHE A 26 5.10 -1.85 14.35
CA PHE A 26 5.94 -2.61 15.27
C PHE A 26 5.47 -2.47 16.72
N ASN A 27 5.14 -1.26 17.16
CA ASN A 27 4.61 -1.05 18.51
C ASN A 27 3.28 -1.79 18.73
N LEU A 28 2.37 -1.73 17.77
CA LEU A 28 1.09 -2.43 17.83
C LEU A 28 1.31 -3.95 17.92
N VAL A 29 2.05 -4.52 16.97
CA VAL A 29 2.29 -5.96 16.89
C VAL A 29 3.06 -6.46 18.11
N ASN A 30 4.08 -5.74 18.58
CA ASN A 30 4.80 -6.14 19.79
C ASN A 30 3.90 -6.15 21.04
N SER A 31 2.90 -5.28 21.12
CA SER A 31 1.96 -5.24 22.25
C SER A 31 0.95 -6.39 22.25
N THR A 32 0.74 -7.06 21.11
CA THR A 32 -0.27 -8.12 20.95
C THR A 32 0.31 -9.49 20.55
N LYS A 33 1.61 -9.58 20.22
CA LYS A 33 2.22 -10.77 19.61
C LYS A 33 2.05 -12.07 20.41
N GLU A 34 2.10 -12.01 21.74
CA GLU A 34 1.94 -13.20 22.60
C GLU A 34 0.49 -13.70 22.59
N GLN A 35 -0.48 -12.80 22.46
CA GLN A 35 -1.90 -13.12 22.42
C GLN A 35 -2.33 -13.64 21.04
N TRP A 36 -1.69 -13.15 19.98
CA TRP A 36 -2.04 -13.45 18.59
C TRP A 36 -1.14 -14.52 17.95
N ASP A 37 -0.17 -15.05 18.69
CA ASP A 37 0.82 -16.03 18.22
C ASP A 37 1.49 -15.63 16.89
N ILE A 38 1.95 -14.37 16.82
CA ILE A 38 2.56 -13.84 15.60
C ILE A 38 3.98 -14.38 15.46
N GLN A 39 4.16 -15.37 14.59
CA GLN A 39 5.45 -16.04 14.36
C GLN A 39 6.41 -15.24 13.47
N ASN A 40 5.89 -14.45 12.52
CA ASN A 40 6.70 -13.65 11.61
C ASN A 40 6.27 -12.18 11.65
N MET A 41 6.90 -11.43 12.55
CA MET A 41 6.60 -10.02 12.75
C MET A 41 6.87 -9.21 11.48
N HIS A 42 8.00 -9.41 10.79
CA HIS A 42 8.34 -8.61 9.62
C HIS A 42 7.34 -8.80 8.46
N GLU A 43 6.91 -10.03 8.19
CA GLU A 43 5.86 -10.30 7.20
C GLU A 43 4.50 -9.74 7.64
N CYS A 44 4.19 -9.77 8.95
CA CYS A 44 2.98 -9.13 9.48
C CYS A 44 3.00 -7.61 9.24
N ILE A 45 4.13 -6.94 9.55
CA ILE A 45 4.31 -5.51 9.30
C ILE A 45 4.25 -5.19 7.80
N LEU A 46 4.86 -6.00 6.96
CA LEU A 46 4.79 -5.84 5.50
C LEU A 46 3.34 -5.93 5.00
N GLY A 47 2.57 -6.89 5.49
CA GLY A 47 1.13 -7.01 5.21
C GLY A 47 0.34 -5.78 5.65
N MET A 48 0.68 -5.18 6.80
CA MET A 48 0.03 -3.94 7.26
C MET A 48 0.36 -2.74 6.37
N VAL A 49 1.61 -2.60 5.92
CA VAL A 49 2.02 -1.55 4.97
C VAL A 49 1.26 -1.71 3.65
N LEU A 50 1.23 -2.94 3.11
CA LEU A 50 0.49 -3.25 1.89
C LEU A 50 -1.00 -2.93 2.03
N GLN A 51 -1.64 -3.34 3.13
CA GLN A 51 -3.06 -3.10 3.37
C GLN A 51 -3.36 -1.60 3.40
N LYS A 52 -2.54 -0.81 4.10
CA LYS A 52 -2.71 0.65 4.16
C LYS A 52 -2.58 1.29 2.79
N TYR A 53 -1.53 0.91 2.05
CA TYR A 53 -1.27 1.44 0.72
C TYR A 53 -2.41 1.09 -0.26
N ILE A 54 -2.87 -0.16 -0.28
CA ILE A 54 -3.96 -0.59 -1.18
C ILE A 54 -5.28 0.11 -0.87
N HIS A 55 -5.57 0.32 0.42
CA HIS A 55 -6.74 1.10 0.81
C HIS A 55 -6.69 2.53 0.26
N ASP A 56 -5.59 3.25 0.52
CA ASP A 56 -5.48 4.65 0.14
C ASP A 56 -5.36 4.85 -1.38
N SER A 57 -4.52 4.05 -2.05
CA SER A 57 -4.36 4.08 -3.50
C SER A 57 -5.65 3.69 -4.21
N GLY A 58 -6.35 2.68 -3.72
CA GLY A 58 -7.65 2.27 -4.23
C GLY A 58 -8.69 3.39 -4.13
N GLN A 59 -8.71 4.13 -3.01
CA GLN A 59 -9.59 5.28 -2.83
C GLN A 59 -9.23 6.41 -3.79
N TYR A 60 -7.95 6.76 -3.92
CA TYR A 60 -7.46 7.78 -4.84
C TYR A 60 -7.85 7.47 -6.30
N LEU A 61 -7.53 6.28 -6.78
CA LEU A 61 -7.80 5.86 -8.16
C LEU A 61 -9.30 5.73 -8.43
N THR A 62 -10.10 5.32 -7.44
CA THR A 62 -11.56 5.29 -7.54
C THR A 62 -12.13 6.70 -7.69
N ASN A 63 -11.68 7.65 -6.89
CA ASN A 63 -12.11 9.05 -6.98
C ASN A 63 -11.75 9.64 -8.34
N LYS A 64 -10.50 9.45 -8.77
CA LYS A 64 -10.05 9.91 -10.09
C LYS A 64 -10.91 9.35 -11.23
N ARG A 65 -11.21 8.05 -11.20
CA ARG A 65 -12.11 7.41 -12.17
C ARG A 65 -13.49 8.07 -12.22
N ILE A 66 -14.04 8.42 -11.04
CA ILE A 66 -15.33 9.12 -10.92
C ILE A 66 -15.22 10.52 -11.55
N ASP A 67 -14.17 11.28 -11.21
CA ASP A 67 -13.95 12.64 -11.74
C ASP A 67 -13.77 12.65 -13.26
N GLU A 68 -13.15 11.62 -13.82
CA GLU A 68 -12.96 11.43 -15.27
C GLU A 68 -14.20 10.83 -15.98
N ASN A 69 -15.31 10.60 -15.26
CA ASN A 69 -16.53 9.95 -15.75
C ASN A 69 -16.27 8.59 -16.43
N GLN A 70 -15.26 7.86 -15.95
CA GLN A 70 -14.92 6.54 -16.47
C GLN A 70 -15.87 5.46 -15.91
N PRO A 71 -16.23 4.44 -16.70
CA PRO A 71 -17.19 3.44 -16.27
C PRO A 71 -16.62 2.56 -15.14
N SER A 72 -17.47 2.25 -14.16
CA SER A 72 -17.14 1.36 -13.03
C SER A 72 -17.28 -0.12 -13.41
N THR A 73 -16.48 -0.57 -14.38
CA THR A 73 -16.39 -1.99 -14.75
C THR A 73 -15.37 -2.71 -13.87
N VAL A 74 -15.56 -4.03 -13.71
CA VAL A 74 -14.58 -4.90 -13.01
C VAL A 74 -13.20 -4.78 -13.66
N GLU A 75 -13.14 -4.78 -14.99
CA GLU A 75 -11.88 -4.66 -15.74
C GLU A 75 -11.14 -3.34 -15.43
N ASN A 76 -11.86 -2.22 -15.33
CA ASN A 76 -11.25 -0.95 -14.95
C ASN A 76 -10.73 -0.97 -13.51
N THR A 77 -11.50 -1.54 -12.58
CA THR A 77 -11.06 -1.69 -11.19
C THR A 77 -9.80 -2.55 -11.08
N MET A 78 -9.73 -3.66 -11.83
CA MET A 78 -8.54 -4.53 -11.84
C MET A 78 -7.33 -3.79 -12.43
N LYS A 79 -7.49 -3.04 -13.52
CA LYS A 79 -6.40 -2.24 -14.10
C LYS A 79 -5.85 -1.19 -13.11
N LEU A 80 -6.73 -0.54 -12.34
CA LEU A 80 -6.31 0.42 -11.31
C LEU A 80 -5.56 -0.28 -10.18
N PHE A 81 -6.05 -1.44 -9.74
CA PHE A 81 -5.40 -2.26 -8.72
C PHE A 81 -4.01 -2.73 -9.18
N ASP A 82 -3.89 -3.26 -10.39
CA ASP A 82 -2.63 -3.72 -10.98
C ASP A 82 -1.60 -2.59 -11.02
N ALA A 83 -2.01 -1.39 -11.44
CA ALA A 83 -1.14 -0.23 -11.51
C ALA A 83 -0.65 0.22 -10.11
N GLY A 84 -1.52 0.15 -9.11
CA GLY A 84 -1.13 0.41 -7.72
C GLY A 84 -0.13 -0.62 -7.20
N ILE A 85 -0.39 -1.91 -7.46
CA ILE A 85 0.48 -3.03 -7.06
C ILE A 85 1.85 -2.96 -7.74
N GLU A 86 1.92 -2.53 -9.00
CA GLU A 86 3.18 -2.36 -9.72
C GLU A 86 4.11 -1.39 -8.98
N ILE A 87 3.61 -0.21 -8.59
CA ILE A 87 4.38 0.78 -7.81
C ILE A 87 4.82 0.21 -6.46
N PHE A 88 3.95 -0.53 -5.76
CA PHE A 88 4.33 -1.18 -4.50
C PHE A 88 5.47 -2.18 -4.70
N ASN A 89 5.39 -3.00 -5.75
CA ASN A 89 6.39 -4.02 -6.06
C ASN A 89 7.73 -3.41 -6.50
N GLU A 90 7.73 -2.27 -7.21
CA GLU A 90 8.95 -1.54 -7.56
C GLU A 90 9.74 -1.10 -6.31
N HIS A 91 9.03 -0.80 -5.21
CA HIS A 91 9.62 -0.30 -3.97
C HIS A 91 9.78 -1.39 -2.90
N ILE A 92 9.42 -2.65 -3.18
CA ILE A 92 9.34 -3.73 -2.17
C ILE A 92 10.65 -3.93 -1.41
N SER A 93 11.78 -3.82 -2.10
CA SER A 93 13.11 -3.99 -1.50
C SER A 93 13.40 -2.92 -0.46
N ASP A 94 13.02 -1.67 -0.72
CA ASP A 94 13.20 -0.56 0.22
C ASP A 94 12.24 -0.64 1.40
N ILE A 95 11.00 -1.06 1.17
CA ILE A 95 10.02 -1.30 2.25
C ILE A 95 10.55 -2.40 3.17
N LYS A 96 11.00 -3.53 2.60
CA LYS A 96 11.60 -4.62 3.38
C LYS A 96 12.82 -4.11 4.15
N ARG A 97 13.75 -3.39 3.51
CA ARG A 97 14.91 -2.82 4.21
C ARG A 97 14.49 -1.99 5.43
N GLN A 98 13.52 -1.09 5.28
CA GLN A 98 13.01 -0.27 6.39
C GLN A 98 12.36 -1.09 7.51
N ILE A 99 11.73 -2.23 7.20
CA ILE A 99 11.13 -3.13 8.19
C ILE A 99 12.22 -3.89 8.94
N TYR A 100 13.22 -4.44 8.24
CA TYR A 100 14.25 -5.29 8.84
C TYR A 100 15.33 -4.49 9.58
N GLU A 101 15.50 -3.20 9.25
CA GLU A 101 16.43 -2.27 9.92
C GLU A 101 15.75 -1.43 11.02
N ASN A 102 14.44 -1.63 11.28
CA ASN A 102 13.70 -1.02 12.40
C ASN A 102 14.01 -1.73 13.72
#